data_AF-A0A848HKY3-F1
#
_entry.id   AF-A0A848HKY3-F1
#
_cell.length_a   1.000
_cell.length_b   1.000
_cell.length_c   1.000
_cell.angle_alpha   90.00
_cell.angle_beta   90.00
_cell.angle_gamma   90.00
#
_symmetry.space_group_name_H-M   'P 1'
#
loop_
_entity.id
_entity.type
_entity.pdbx_description
1 polymer ?
#
loop_
_entity_poly.entity_id
_entity_poly.type
_entity_poly.pdbx_seq_one_letter_code
_entity_poly.pdbx_strand_id
1 'polypeptide(L)' 'MAKNQKAAEGQVKVRVLVECEYGKCNEVAVIDASLVASLHGVLDAEPAAVEYAESLVK' A
#
# COMPACT_ATOMS: atom_id res chain seq x y z
N MET A 1 7.73 -2.46 25.21
CA MET A 1 8.10 -1.89 23.89
C MET A 1 7.88 -2.97 22.84
N ALA A 2 7.60 -2.58 21.58
CA ALA A 2 7.22 -3.41 20.43
C ALA A 2 5.73 -3.80 20.34
N LYS A 3 4.87 -2.85 19.94
CA LYS A 3 3.70 -3.20 19.13
C LYS A 3 4.23 -3.50 17.73
N ASN A 4 4.72 -4.72 17.54
CA ASN A 4 4.99 -5.25 16.20
C ASN A 4 3.62 -5.41 15.55
N GLN A 5 3.17 -4.38 14.84
CA GLN A 5 1.95 -4.41 14.03
C GLN A 5 2.22 -5.41 12.91
N LYS A 6 2.04 -6.69 13.22
CA LYS A 6 1.88 -7.74 12.24
C LYS A 6 0.65 -7.32 11.45
N ALA A 7 0.84 -6.90 10.19
CA ALA A 7 -0.25 -6.73 9.24
C ALA A 7 -1.19 -7.93 9.46
N ALA A 8 -2.46 -7.65 9.78
CA ALA A 8 -3.41 -8.71 10.11
C ALA A 8 -3.36 -9.72 8.96
N GLU A 9 -3.32 -11.03 9.26
CA GLU A 9 -3.14 -12.08 8.24
C GLU A 9 -4.05 -11.82 7.04
N GLY A 10 -3.46 -11.38 5.91
CA GLY A 10 -4.20 -10.92 4.73
C GLY A 10 -3.88 -9.48 4.27
N GLN A 11 -3.21 -8.65 5.07
CA GLN A 11 -2.90 -7.27 4.66
C GLN A 11 -1.53 -7.13 3.99
N VAL A 12 -1.46 -6.31 2.93
CA VAL A 12 -0.25 -6.01 2.17
C VAL A 12 -0.06 -4.51 2.01
N LYS A 13 1.20 -4.08 1.89
CA LYS A 13 1.54 -2.71 1.52
C LYS A 13 1.30 -2.52 0.03
N VAL A 14 0.73 -1.38 -0.32
CA VAL A 14 0.51 -0.98 -1.71
C VAL A 14 0.85 0.49 -1.90
N ARG A 15 1.36 0.83 -3.08
CA ARG A 15 1.46 2.21 -3.53
C ARG A 15 0.13 2.65 -4.11
N VAL A 16 -0.31 3.84 -3.70
CA VAL A 16 -1.44 4.50 -4.32
C VAL A 16 -1.01 5.11 -5.66
N LEU A 17 -1.62 4.68 -6.76
CA LEU A 17 -1.38 5.24 -8.10
C LEU A 17 -2.28 6.45 -8.36
N VAL A 18 -3.50 6.44 -7.83
CA VAL A 18 -4.51 7.51 -8.00
C VAL A 18 -5.07 7.88 -6.64
N GLU A 19 -5.21 9.18 -6.36
CA GLU A 19 -5.81 9.67 -5.11
C GLU A 19 -7.20 9.04 -4.89
N CYS A 20 -7.37 8.40 -3.74
CA CYS A 20 -8.56 7.66 -3.39
C CYS A 20 -8.75 7.63 -1.86
N GLU A 21 -9.73 6.86 -1.38
CA GLU A 21 -10.01 6.72 0.06
C GLU A 21 -8.83 6.15 0.88
N TYR A 22 -7.88 5.47 0.23
CA TYR A 22 -6.72 4.85 0.88
C TYR A 22 -5.51 5.79 1.02
N GLY A 23 -5.53 6.95 0.35
CA GLY A 23 -4.44 7.93 0.39
C GLY A 23 -4.28 8.72 -0.91
N LYS A 24 -3.26 9.58 -0.94
CA LYS A 24 -2.87 10.36 -2.11
C LYS A 24 -1.95 9.56 -3.02
N CYS A 25 -1.88 10.00 -4.27
CA CYS A 25 -0.93 9.46 -5.24
C CYS A 25 0.50 9.40 -4.66
N ASN A 26 1.14 8.25 -4.81
CA ASN A 26 2.45 7.87 -4.29
C ASN A 26 2.56 7.69 -2.77
N GLU A 27 1.45 7.72 -2.03
CA GLU A 27 1.48 7.26 -0.64
C GLU A 27 1.48 5.73 -0.55
N VAL A 28 1.97 5.21 0.57
CA VAL A 28 1.91 3.78 0.89
C VAL A 28 0.72 3.53 1.80
N ALA A 29 -0.21 2.71 1.34
CA ALA A 29 -1.35 2.24 2.11
C ALA A 29 -1.17 0.77 2.52
N VAL A 30 -1.84 0.37 3.60
CA VAL A 30 -1.92 -1.04 4.01
C VAL A 30 -3.37 -1.48 3.88
N ILE A 31 -3.62 -2.39 2.95
CA ILE A 31 -4.98 -2.89 2.66
C ILE A 31 -5.01 -4.41 2.58
N ASP A 32 -6.21 -4.98 2.49
CA ASP A 32 -6.38 -6.42 2.32
C ASP A 32 -5.93 -6.88 0.92
N ALA A 33 -5.13 -7.96 0.86
CA ALA A 33 -4.61 -8.55 -0.37
C ALA A 33 -5.72 -8.99 -1.33
N SER A 34 -6.86 -9.42 -0.80
CA SER A 34 -8.03 -9.79 -1.59
C SER A 34 -8.63 -8.58 -2.32
N LEU A 35 -8.49 -7.39 -1.72
CA LEU A 35 -9.01 -6.14 -2.27
C LEU A 35 -8.06 -5.52 -3.30
N VAL A 36 -6.74 -5.69 -3.13
CA VAL A 36 -5.72 -5.24 -4.10
C VAL A 36 -6.05 -5.72 -5.51
N ALA A 37 -6.40 -6.99 -5.66
CA ALA A 37 -6.73 -7.58 -6.96
C ALA A 37 -7.91 -6.87 -7.65
N SER A 38 -8.86 -6.35 -6.86
CA SER A 38 -10.01 -5.59 -7.35
C SER A 38 -9.70 -4.11 -7.63
N LEU A 39 -8.55 -3.61 -7.15
CA LEU A 39 -8.12 -2.22 -7.24
C LEU A 39 -6.92 -2.03 -8.19
N HIS A 40 -6.72 -2.98 -9.10
CA HIS A 40 -5.65 -2.96 -10.09
C HIS A 40 -5.74 -1.68 -10.94
N GLY A 41 -4.69 -0.85 -10.90
CA GLY A 41 -4.65 0.47 -11.57
C GLY A 41 -4.98 1.67 -10.68
N VAL A 42 -5.55 1.46 -9.49
CA VAL A 42 -5.67 2.46 -8.43
C VAL A 42 -4.59 2.25 -7.37
N LEU A 43 -4.33 0.99 -7.02
CA LEU A 43 -3.31 0.57 -6.07
C LEU A 43 -2.36 -0.42 -6.74
N ASP A 44 -1.10 -0.38 -6.32
CA ASP A 44 -0.03 -1.24 -6.83
C ASP A 44 0.69 -1.93 -5.68
N ALA A 45 0.57 -3.26 -5.61
CA ALA A 45 1.23 -4.07 -4.59
C ALA A 45 2.62 -4.58 -5.01
N GLU A 46 3.11 -4.19 -6.20
CA GLU A 46 4.46 -4.56 -6.62
C GLU A 46 5.49 -4.02 -5.61
N PRO A 47 6.45 -4.84 -5.16
CA PRO A 47 7.48 -4.40 -4.23
C PRO A 47 8.21 -3.14 -4.71
N ALA A 48 8.53 -3.08 -6.01
CA ALA A 48 9.19 -1.92 -6.61
C ALA A 48 8.32 -0.65 -6.57
N ALA A 49 7.00 -0.78 -6.70
CA ALA A 49 6.08 0.34 -6.60
C ALA A 49 6.01 0.86 -5.15
N VAL A 50 5.97 -0.05 -4.17
CA VAL A 50 6.00 0.30 -2.75
C VAL A 50 7.32 0.97 -2.37
N GLU A 51 8.47 0.41 -2.77
CA GLU A 51 9.80 0.99 -2.51
C GLU A 51 9.95 2.40 -3.12
N TYR A 52 9.39 2.62 -4.31
CA TYR A 52 9.36 3.93 -4.94
C TYR A 52 8.54 4.93 -4.11
N ALA A 53 7.33 4.55 -3.67
CA ALA A 53 6.50 5.37 -2.81
C ALA A 53 7.19 5.70 -1.48
N GLU A 54 7.81 4.72 -0.82
CA GLU A 54 8.58 4.92 0.42
C GLU A 54 9.76 5.87 0.22
N SER A 55 10.36 5.89 -0.96
CA SER A 55 11.48 6.78 -1.29
C SER A 55 11.09 8.25 -1.49
N LEU A 56 9.81 8.53 -1.76
CA LEU A 56 9.30 9.88 -2.03
C LEU A 56 8.98 10.68 -0.76
N VAL A 57 8.77 10.02 0.38
CA VAL A 57 8.40 10.64 1.67
C VAL A 57 9.63 11.17 2.43
N LYS A 58 10.73 11.44 1.72
CA LYS A 58 11.98 11.98 2.29
C LYS A 58 11.96 13.50 2.44
#